data_AF-A0A8T2K111-F1
#
_entry.id   AF-A0A8T2K111-F1
#
_cell.length_a   1.000
_cell.length_b   1.000
_cell.length_c   1.000
_cell.angle_alpha   90.00
_cell.angle_beta   90.00
_cell.angle_gamma   90.00
#
_symmetry.space_group_name_H-M   'P 1'
#
loop_
_entity.id
_entity.type
_entity.pdbx_description
1 polymer ?
#
loop_
_entity_poly.entity_id
_entity_poly.type
_entity_poly.pdbx_seq_one_letter_code
_entity_poly.pdbx_strand_id
1 'polypeptide(L)'
;MTLELKIEDLQVQFESLQKAAEDLDRRLALQVDSVVSEERENETWTSPLENRFTTREQNLLYSYTVDAVGLLHYLVRQQLPDLEKDLPTLASILKLKSRNGKIKQAYSIGLKTMNLSEEDVNALCTFLITCYYEAQYLPQEARNESTEGMNHIIDVVIKNQAMQRSFKIAVLAVEKGKTLKGANVATDV
;
A
#
# COMPACT_ATOMS: atom_id res chain seq x y z
N MET A 1 -11.38 -22.19 63.99
CA MET A 1 -11.21 -21.82 62.58
C MET A 1 -10.00 -22.58 62.07
N THR A 2 -10.25 -23.71 61.41
CA THR A 2 -9.26 -24.75 61.10
C THR A 2 -8.36 -24.29 59.96
N LEU A 3 -7.06 -24.62 60.02
CA LEU A 3 -6.04 -24.25 59.03
C LEU A 3 -6.44 -24.58 57.58
N GLU A 4 -7.24 -25.63 57.39
CA GLU A 4 -7.77 -26.06 56.10
C GLU A 4 -8.63 -24.99 55.42
N LEU A 5 -9.51 -24.30 56.15
CA LEU A 5 -10.34 -23.21 55.59
C LEU A 5 -9.50 -22.02 55.12
N LYS A 6 -8.35 -21.75 55.77
CA LYS A 6 -7.43 -20.68 55.34
C LYS A 6 -6.64 -21.06 54.10
N ILE A 7 -6.29 -22.34 53.95
CA ILE A 7 -5.58 -22.83 52.76
C ILE A 7 -6.52 -22.78 51.55
N GLU A 8 -7.78 -23.18 51.72
CA GLU A 8 -8.79 -23.13 50.68
C GLU A 8 -9.10 -21.69 50.24
N ASP A 9 -9.23 -20.75 51.18
CA ASP A 9 -9.40 -19.32 50.88
C ASP A 9 -8.20 -18.73 50.12
N LEU A 10 -6.98 -19.09 50.51
CA LEU A 10 -5.76 -18.67 49.79
C LEU A 10 -5.68 -19.24 48.38
N GLN A 11 -6.11 -20.48 48.17
CA GLN A 11 -6.15 -21.09 46.83
C GLN A 11 -7.14 -20.35 45.92
N VAL A 12 -8.34 -20.04 46.41
CA VAL A 12 -9.34 -19.28 45.64
C VAL A 12 -8.81 -17.88 45.28
N GLN A 13 -8.14 -17.21 46.21
CA GLN A 13 -7.52 -15.90 45.94
C GLN A 13 -6.39 -16.01 44.92
N PHE A 14 -5.54 -17.04 45.00
CA PHE A 14 -4.46 -17.26 44.05
C PHE A 14 -4.99 -17.53 42.64
N GLU A 15 -6.01 -18.39 42.50
CA GLU A 15 -6.65 -18.66 41.20
C GLU A 15 -7.30 -17.39 40.61
N SER A 16 -7.93 -16.57 41.44
CA SER A 16 -8.49 -15.28 41.01
C SER A 16 -7.39 -14.32 40.54
N LEU A 17 -6.26 -14.27 41.24
CA LEU A 17 -5.13 -13.41 40.87
C LEU A 17 -4.50 -13.88 39.55
N GLN A 18 -4.36 -15.19 39.38
CA GLN A 18 -3.82 -15.78 38.16
C GLN A 18 -4.71 -15.49 36.94
N LYS A 19 -6.03 -15.63 37.07
CA LYS A 19 -6.97 -15.23 36.00
C LYS A 19 -6.89 -13.75 35.65
N ALA A 20 -6.72 -12.89 36.67
CA ALA A 20 -6.56 -11.45 36.44
C ALA A 20 -5.25 -11.11 35.71
N ALA A 21 -4.16 -11.83 36.02
CA ALA A 21 -2.89 -11.68 35.33
C ALA A 21 -2.99 -12.11 33.86
N GLU A 22 -3.62 -13.25 33.58
CA GLU A 22 -3.85 -13.74 32.21
C GLU A 22 -4.71 -12.78 31.37
N ASP A 23 -5.74 -12.16 31.97
CA ASP A 23 -6.55 -11.13 31.30
C ASP A 23 -5.72 -9.87 30.99
N LEU A 24 -4.86 -9.45 31.94
CA LEU A 24 -3.99 -8.30 31.75
C LEU A 24 -2.99 -8.52 30.62
N ASP A 25 -2.35 -9.69 30.59
CA ASP A 25 -1.41 -10.08 29.54
C ASP A 25 -2.08 -10.10 28.17
N ARG A 26 -3.30 -10.65 28.07
CA ARG A 26 -4.08 -10.63 26.84
C ARG A 26 -4.39 -9.20 26.38
N ARG A 27 -4.77 -8.31 27.30
CA ARG A 27 -5.09 -6.92 26.98
C ARG A 27 -3.86 -6.13 26.57
N LEU A 28 -2.73 -6.37 27.22
CA LEU A 28 -1.44 -5.77 26.85
C LEU A 28 -1.00 -6.23 25.46
N ALA A 29 -1.14 -7.52 25.13
CA ALA A 29 -0.84 -8.02 23.78
C ALA A 29 -1.67 -7.32 22.70
N LEU A 30 -2.98 -7.15 22.94
CA LEU A 30 -3.87 -6.43 22.02
C LEU A 30 -3.50 -4.95 21.88
N GLN A 31 -3.05 -4.30 22.95
CA GLN A 31 -2.62 -2.91 22.92
C GLN A 31 -1.27 -2.75 22.21
N VAL A 32 -0.33 -3.68 22.40
CA VAL A 32 0.95 -3.69 21.67
C VAL A 32 0.70 -3.83 20.17
N ASP A 33 -0.17 -4.74 19.75
CA ASP A 33 -0.52 -4.90 18.33
C ASP A 33 -1.16 -3.62 17.75
N SER A 34 -2.03 -2.96 18.53
CA SER A 34 -2.65 -1.69 18.14
C SER A 34 -1.63 -0.57 17.99
N VAL A 35 -0.75 -0.39 18.98
CA VAL A 35 0.28 0.67 18.97
C VAL A 35 1.29 0.44 17.84
N VAL A 36 1.72 -0.79 17.61
CA VAL A 36 2.60 -1.14 16.49
C VAL A 36 1.93 -0.87 15.15
N SER A 37 0.62 -1.12 15.02
CA SER A 37 -0.12 -0.76 13.80
C SER A 37 -0.23 0.75 13.58
N GLU A 38 -0.46 1.51 14.65
CA GLU A 38 -0.56 2.98 14.61
C GLU A 38 0.80 3.64 14.32
N GLU A 39 1.90 3.15 14.89
CA GLU A 39 3.26 3.61 14.55
C GLU A 39 3.61 3.30 13.11
N ARG A 40 3.29 2.10 12.61
CA ARG A 40 3.51 1.73 11.21
C ARG A 40 2.73 2.63 10.26
N GLU A 41 1.47 2.92 10.57
CA GLU A 41 0.67 3.88 9.79
C GLU A 41 1.26 5.30 9.87
N ASN A 42 1.65 5.76 11.06
CA ASN A 42 2.20 7.11 11.27
C ASN A 42 3.54 7.34 10.54
N GLU A 43 4.47 6.37 10.57
CA GLU A 43 5.70 6.40 9.75
C GLU A 43 5.41 6.50 8.24
N THR A 44 4.29 5.94 7.81
CA THR A 44 3.87 5.99 6.39
C THR A 44 3.41 7.39 5.99
N TRP A 45 2.82 8.17 6.92
CA TRP A 45 2.35 9.54 6.69
C TRP A 45 3.45 10.60 6.82
N THR A 46 4.44 10.41 7.70
CA THR A 46 5.51 11.39 7.94
C THR A 46 6.66 11.27 6.93
N SER A 47 6.97 10.06 6.46
CA SER A 47 8.15 9.86 5.60
C SER A 47 8.16 10.58 4.24
N PRO A 48 7.03 10.84 3.55
CA PRO A 48 7.05 11.65 2.33
C PRO A 48 7.31 13.13 2.61
N LEU A 49 6.84 13.63 3.76
CA LEU A 49 6.97 15.04 4.16
C LEU A 49 8.39 15.42 4.58
N GLU A 50 9.20 14.44 4.99
CA GLU A 50 10.60 14.65 5.37
C GLU A 50 11.57 14.71 4.18
N ASN A 51 11.15 14.23 2.99
CA ASN A 51 12.01 14.17 1.82
C ASN A 51 11.91 15.46 1.00
N ARG A 52 13.01 16.23 0.96
CA ARG A 52 13.16 17.37 0.04
C ARG A 52 13.48 16.84 -1.37
N PHE A 53 12.45 16.49 -2.12
CA PHE A 53 12.58 16.15 -3.54
C PHE A 53 13.04 17.38 -4.34
N THR A 54 13.93 17.18 -5.31
CA THR A 54 14.04 18.15 -6.40
C THR A 54 12.76 18.11 -7.25
N THR A 55 12.44 19.20 -7.94
CA THR A 55 11.27 19.25 -8.84
C THR A 55 11.29 18.13 -9.88
N ARG A 56 12.48 17.76 -10.39
CA ARG A 56 12.62 16.66 -11.35
C ARG A 56 12.29 15.31 -10.72
N GLU A 57 12.82 15.00 -9.54
CA GLU A 57 12.57 13.74 -8.84
C GLU A 57 11.10 13.61 -8.46
N GLN A 58 10.49 14.68 -7.95
CA GLN A 58 9.07 14.73 -7.62
C GLN A 58 8.21 14.47 -8.86
N ASN A 59 8.51 15.15 -9.98
CA ASN A 59 7.79 14.95 -11.24
C ASN A 59 7.94 13.52 -11.76
N LEU A 60 9.13 12.93 -11.68
CA LEU A 60 9.35 11.54 -12.10
C LEU A 60 8.54 10.57 -11.24
N LEU A 61 8.66 10.64 -9.91
CA LEU A 61 7.93 9.78 -8.99
C LEU A 61 6.42 9.92 -9.17
N TYR A 62 5.92 11.16 -9.25
CA TYR A 62 4.53 11.45 -9.54
C TYR A 62 4.04 10.80 -10.83
N SER A 63 4.82 10.91 -11.90
CA SER A 63 4.45 10.37 -13.20
C SER A 63 4.38 8.85 -13.20
N TYR A 64 5.32 8.18 -12.52
CA TYR A 64 5.27 6.73 -12.33
C TYR A 64 4.11 6.29 -11.44
N THR A 65 3.79 7.05 -10.39
CA THR A 65 2.63 6.76 -9.54
C THR A 65 1.32 6.87 -10.32
N VAL A 66 1.15 7.95 -11.10
CA VAL A 66 -0.02 8.15 -11.95
C VAL A 66 -0.16 7.02 -12.96
N ASP A 67 0.93 6.63 -13.63
CA ASP A 67 0.91 5.53 -14.59
C ASP A 67 0.59 4.18 -13.94
N ALA A 68 1.14 3.90 -12.75
CA ALA A 68 0.87 2.66 -12.02
C ALA A 68 -0.61 2.58 -11.59
N VAL A 69 -1.13 3.66 -11.02
CA VAL A 69 -2.55 3.77 -10.63
C VAL A 69 -3.47 3.66 -11.85
N GLY A 70 -3.10 4.30 -12.96
CA GLY A 70 -3.83 4.22 -14.23
C GLY A 70 -3.80 2.81 -14.83
N LEU A 71 -2.66 2.13 -14.78
CA LEU A 71 -2.53 0.75 -15.24
C LEU A 71 -3.39 -0.20 -14.40
N LEU A 72 -3.37 -0.07 -13.07
CA LEU A 72 -4.22 -0.86 -12.18
C LEU A 72 -5.71 -0.63 -12.47
N HIS A 73 -6.12 0.63 -12.62
CA HIS A 73 -7.49 1.00 -12.98
C HIS A 73 -7.91 0.36 -14.31
N TYR A 74 -7.05 0.43 -15.33
CA TYR A 74 -7.29 -0.17 -16.64
C TYR A 74 -7.44 -1.70 -16.55
N LEU A 75 -6.54 -2.39 -15.83
CA LEU A 75 -6.60 -3.85 -15.66
C LEU A 75 -7.89 -4.29 -14.97
N VAL A 76 -8.36 -3.55 -13.97
CA VAL A 76 -9.62 -3.86 -13.29
C VAL A 76 -10.82 -3.63 -14.20
N ARG A 77 -10.83 -2.54 -14.98
CA ARG A 77 -11.92 -2.25 -15.93
C ARG A 77 -12.01 -3.29 -17.04
N GLN A 78 -10.88 -3.78 -17.54
CA GLN A 78 -10.88 -4.86 -18.54
C GLN A 78 -11.58 -6.13 -18.05
N GLN A 79 -11.48 -6.45 -16.76
CA GLN A 79 -12.15 -7.62 -16.17
C GLN A 79 -13.64 -7.39 -15.92
N LEU A 80 -14.12 -6.14 -15.93
CA LEU A 80 -15.47 -5.73 -15.53
C LEU A 80 -16.08 -4.73 -16.53
N PRO A 81 -16.23 -5.11 -17.82
CA PRO A 81 -16.79 -4.21 -18.83
C PRO A 81 -18.20 -3.75 -18.48
N ASP A 82 -19.00 -4.60 -17.83
CA ASP A 82 -20.37 -4.30 -17.42
C ASP A 82 -20.47 -3.17 -16.38
N LEU A 83 -19.39 -2.91 -15.63
CA LEU A 83 -19.32 -1.92 -14.55
C LEU A 83 -18.49 -0.68 -14.92
N GLU A 84 -18.18 -0.51 -16.21
CA GLU A 84 -17.27 0.53 -16.68
C GLU A 84 -17.70 1.95 -16.27
N LYS A 85 -19.00 2.23 -16.30
CA LYS A 85 -19.59 3.53 -15.95
C LYS A 85 -19.53 3.83 -14.45
N ASP A 86 -19.56 2.79 -13.62
CA ASP A 86 -19.53 2.89 -12.16
C ASP A 86 -18.10 2.98 -11.62
N LEU A 87 -17.10 2.73 -12.48
CA LEU A 87 -15.68 2.70 -12.14
C LEU A 87 -14.85 3.76 -12.90
N PRO A 88 -15.21 5.06 -12.85
CA PRO A 88 -14.51 6.10 -13.59
C PRO A 88 -13.06 6.31 -13.15
N THR A 89 -12.71 5.95 -11.90
CA THR A 89 -11.36 6.19 -11.32
C THR A 89 -10.91 5.06 -10.40
N LEU A 90 -9.62 4.97 -10.08
CA LEU A 90 -9.15 4.03 -9.04
C LEU A 90 -9.84 4.28 -7.69
N ALA A 91 -10.12 5.53 -7.33
CA ALA A 91 -10.84 5.86 -6.11
C ALA A 91 -12.24 5.22 -6.05
N SER A 92 -12.96 5.17 -7.17
CA SER A 92 -14.25 4.48 -7.24
C SER A 92 -14.11 2.96 -7.03
N ILE A 93 -13.06 2.34 -7.58
CA ILE A 93 -12.72 0.92 -7.32
C ILE A 93 -12.45 0.70 -5.84
N LEU A 94 -11.57 1.51 -5.22
CA LEU A 94 -11.20 1.38 -3.81
C LEU A 94 -12.41 1.55 -2.87
N LYS A 95 -13.33 2.45 -3.22
CA LYS A 95 -14.58 2.66 -2.47
C LYS A 95 -15.55 1.48 -2.59
N LEU A 96 -15.68 0.90 -3.79
CA LEU A 96 -16.69 -0.12 -4.08
C LEU A 96 -16.22 -1.55 -3.83
N LYS A 97 -14.91 -1.82 -3.83
CA LYS A 97 -14.35 -3.18 -3.65
C LYS A 97 -14.73 -3.84 -2.33
N SER A 98 -15.02 -3.08 -1.29
CA SER A 98 -15.48 -3.61 0.00
C SER A 98 -16.92 -4.13 -0.04
N ARG A 99 -17.73 -3.63 -0.98
CA ARG A 99 -19.17 -3.92 -1.09
C ARG A 99 -19.51 -4.82 -2.27
N ASN A 100 -18.61 -4.95 -3.23
CA ASN A 100 -18.82 -5.74 -4.45
C ASN A 100 -17.70 -6.78 -4.64
N GLY A 101 -18.06 -8.05 -4.52
CA GLY A 101 -17.13 -9.17 -4.64
C GLY A 101 -16.47 -9.28 -6.01
N LYS A 102 -17.15 -8.91 -7.10
CA LYS A 102 -16.58 -8.91 -8.46
C LYS A 102 -15.49 -7.85 -8.58
N ILE A 103 -15.74 -6.65 -8.06
CA ILE A 103 -14.74 -5.56 -8.02
C ILE A 103 -13.55 -5.98 -7.16
N LYS A 104 -13.79 -6.58 -5.99
CA LYS A 104 -12.72 -7.10 -5.12
C LYS A 104 -11.84 -8.12 -5.85
N GLN A 105 -12.46 -9.08 -6.54
CA GLN A 105 -11.73 -10.12 -7.27
C GLN A 105 -10.91 -9.53 -8.43
N ALA A 106 -11.52 -8.68 -9.27
CA ALA A 106 -10.83 -8.03 -10.38
C ALA A 106 -9.66 -7.17 -9.89
N TYR A 107 -9.85 -6.42 -8.80
CA TYR A 107 -8.80 -5.67 -8.14
C TYR A 107 -7.66 -6.57 -7.65
N SER A 108 -7.95 -7.67 -6.96
CA SER A 108 -6.93 -8.63 -6.53
C SER A 108 -6.18 -9.27 -7.69
N ILE A 109 -6.83 -9.50 -8.84
CA ILE A 109 -6.17 -9.99 -10.06
C ILE A 109 -5.22 -8.91 -10.61
N GLY A 110 -5.70 -7.67 -10.75
CA GLY A 110 -4.88 -6.55 -11.22
C GLY A 110 -3.63 -6.33 -10.37
N LEU A 111 -3.78 -6.40 -9.04
CA LEU A 111 -2.65 -6.36 -8.10
C LEU A 111 -1.63 -7.46 -8.37
N LYS A 112 -2.08 -8.72 -8.51
CA LYS A 112 -1.21 -9.85 -8.82
C LYS A 112 -0.49 -9.67 -10.16
N THR A 113 -1.18 -9.18 -11.19
CA THR A 113 -0.58 -8.91 -12.51
C THR A 113 0.54 -7.88 -12.43
N MET A 114 0.38 -6.86 -11.60
CA MET A 114 1.39 -5.82 -11.37
C MET A 114 2.43 -6.20 -10.30
N ASN A 115 2.27 -7.37 -9.67
CA ASN A 115 3.04 -7.78 -8.49
C ASN A 115 2.96 -6.78 -7.32
N LEU A 116 1.86 -6.04 -7.22
CA LEU A 116 1.57 -5.08 -6.15
C LEU A 116 0.74 -5.75 -5.05
N SER A 117 0.91 -5.28 -3.83
CA SER A 117 0.06 -5.54 -2.68
C SER A 117 -0.88 -4.35 -2.39
N GLU A 118 -1.84 -4.55 -1.49
CA GLU A 118 -2.69 -3.45 -1.01
C GLU A 118 -1.86 -2.36 -0.29
N GLU A 119 -0.81 -2.77 0.44
CA GLU A 119 0.11 -1.84 1.11
C GLU A 119 0.86 -0.97 0.10
N ASP A 120 1.30 -1.54 -1.03
CA ASP A 120 1.98 -0.78 -2.08
C ASP A 120 1.05 0.28 -2.70
N VAL A 121 -0.22 -0.05 -2.93
CA VAL A 121 -1.23 0.92 -3.44
C VAL A 121 -1.47 2.03 -2.42
N ASN A 122 -1.55 1.69 -1.14
CA ASN A 122 -1.69 2.69 -0.09
C ASN A 122 -0.49 3.64 -0.07
N ALA A 123 0.74 3.13 -0.14
CA ALA A 123 1.94 3.97 -0.20
C ALA A 123 1.93 4.92 -1.41
N LEU A 124 1.54 4.43 -2.59
CA LEU A 124 1.40 5.24 -3.81
C LEU A 124 0.30 6.32 -3.67
N CYS A 125 -0.86 5.98 -3.11
CA CYS A 125 -1.93 6.93 -2.84
C CYS A 125 -1.51 7.98 -1.81
N THR A 126 -0.80 7.57 -0.75
CA THR A 126 -0.24 8.48 0.25
C THR A 126 0.73 9.47 -0.40
N PHE A 127 1.63 9.00 -1.26
CA PHE A 127 2.51 9.89 -2.01
C PHE A 127 1.73 10.87 -2.89
N LEU A 128 0.69 10.42 -3.61
CA LEU A 128 -0.15 11.33 -4.38
C LEU A 128 -0.76 12.41 -3.47
N ILE A 129 -1.33 12.04 -2.32
CA ILE A 129 -1.99 13.03 -1.45
C ILE A 129 -0.97 14.01 -0.83
N THR A 130 0.22 13.53 -0.47
CA THR A 130 1.23 14.31 0.25
C THR A 130 2.14 15.15 -0.66
N CYS A 131 2.42 14.67 -1.87
CA CYS A 131 3.44 15.25 -2.75
C CYS A 131 2.91 15.72 -4.12
N TYR A 132 1.58 15.73 -4.37
CA TYR A 132 1.07 16.13 -5.70
C TYR A 132 1.06 17.63 -5.99
N TYR A 133 0.99 18.50 -4.97
CA TYR A 133 0.58 19.90 -5.16
C TYR A 133 1.47 20.69 -6.15
N GLU A 134 2.76 20.35 -6.24
CA GLU A 134 3.72 21.00 -7.14
C GLU A 134 4.22 20.08 -8.25
N ALA A 135 3.76 18.84 -8.28
CA ALA A 135 4.24 17.84 -9.22
C ALA A 135 3.57 18.00 -10.59
N GLN A 136 4.38 17.90 -11.65
CA GLN A 136 3.92 17.90 -13.03
C GLN A 136 4.11 16.51 -13.64
N TYR A 137 3.09 16.07 -14.39
CA TYR A 137 3.19 14.84 -15.16
C TYR A 137 4.19 14.98 -16.30
N LEU A 138 5.15 14.06 -16.35
CA LEU A 138 6.10 13.90 -17.43
C LEU A 138 5.61 12.76 -18.33
N PRO A 139 5.34 13.03 -19.63
CA PRO A 139 5.10 11.98 -20.61
C PRO A 139 6.27 11.00 -20.69
N GLN A 140 6.01 9.78 -21.14
CA GLN A 140 7.00 8.71 -21.19
C GLN A 140 8.26 9.11 -21.96
N GLU A 141 8.11 9.84 -23.06
CA GLU A 141 9.19 10.27 -23.95
C GLU A 141 10.10 11.30 -23.28
N ALA A 142 9.59 12.04 -22.28
CA ALA A 142 10.35 13.02 -21.51
C ALA A 142 11.08 12.39 -20.30
N ARG A 143 10.79 11.11 -19.98
CA ARG A 143 11.45 10.37 -18.91
C ARG A 143 12.69 9.70 -19.48
N ASN A 144 13.80 10.44 -19.53
CA ASN A 144 15.09 9.94 -20.01
C ASN A 144 15.77 8.94 -19.04
N GLU A 145 15.05 8.44 -18.04
CA GLU A 145 15.60 7.56 -17.01
C GLU A 145 15.35 6.10 -17.38
N SER A 146 16.40 5.28 -17.30
CA SER A 146 16.24 3.83 -17.36
C SER A 146 15.59 3.32 -16.07
N THR A 147 15.06 2.10 -16.09
CA THR A 147 14.57 1.41 -14.88
C THR A 147 15.61 1.40 -13.77
N GLU A 148 16.89 1.22 -14.11
CA GLU A 148 18.01 1.26 -13.16
C GLU A 148 18.25 2.67 -12.61
N GLY A 149 18.17 3.70 -13.46
CA GLY A 149 18.25 5.10 -13.05
C GLY A 149 17.14 5.48 -12.08
N MET A 150 15.90 5.05 -12.37
CA MET A 150 14.77 5.25 -11.46
C MET A 150 14.93 4.52 -10.13
N ASN A 151 15.43 3.28 -10.14
CA ASN A 151 15.69 2.54 -8.89
C ASN A 151 16.72 3.26 -8.02
N HIS A 152 17.76 3.84 -8.63
CA HIS A 152 18.75 4.64 -7.92
C HIS A 152 18.13 5.91 -7.31
N ILE A 153 17.32 6.65 -8.08
CA ILE A 153 16.59 7.83 -7.58
C ILE A 153 15.72 7.44 -6.37
N ILE A 154 15.00 6.33 -6.46
CA ILE A 154 14.15 5.84 -5.36
C ILE A 154 15.01 5.54 -4.11
N ASP A 155 16.14 4.86 -4.27
CA ASP A 155 17.03 4.52 -3.16
C ASP A 155 17.63 5.74 -2.46
N VAL A 156 17.95 6.79 -3.22
CA VAL A 156 18.54 8.01 -2.69
C VAL A 156 17.49 8.88 -2.00
N VAL A 157 16.35 9.06 -2.64
CA VAL A 157 15.40 10.14 -2.30
C VAL A 157 14.33 9.69 -1.31
N ILE A 158 13.89 8.44 -1.37
CA ILE A 158 12.87 7.91 -0.45
C ILE A 158 13.58 7.22 0.71
N LYS A 159 13.38 7.65 1.97
CA LYS A 159 14.02 7.01 3.13
C LYS A 159 13.27 5.81 3.69
N ASN A 160 11.95 5.82 3.58
CA ASN A 160 11.12 4.72 4.06
C ASN A 160 11.27 3.50 3.14
N GLN A 161 11.75 2.38 3.69
CA GLN A 161 12.03 1.17 2.92
C GLN A 161 10.78 0.51 2.32
N ALA A 162 9.64 0.58 3.01
CA ALA A 162 8.38 0.06 2.49
C ALA A 162 7.92 0.88 1.28
N MET A 163 8.05 2.21 1.35
CA MET A 163 7.74 3.10 0.24
C MET A 163 8.73 2.93 -0.92
N GLN A 164 10.04 2.82 -0.65
CA GLN A 164 11.04 2.49 -1.67
C GLN A 164 10.67 1.22 -2.44
N ARG A 165 10.34 0.14 -1.71
CA ARG A 165 9.89 -1.12 -2.30
C ARG A 165 8.66 -0.92 -3.17
N SER A 166 7.64 -0.23 -2.64
CA SER A 166 6.38 0.04 -3.34
C SER A 166 6.64 0.74 -4.68
N PHE A 167 7.49 1.77 -4.67
CA PHE A 167 7.87 2.51 -5.87
C PHE A 167 8.65 1.68 -6.88
N LYS A 168 9.61 0.86 -6.43
CA LYS A 168 10.37 -0.03 -7.33
C LYS A 168 9.46 -1.03 -8.04
N ILE A 169 8.51 -1.62 -7.32
CA ILE A 169 7.52 -2.53 -7.91
C ILE A 169 6.64 -1.78 -8.92
N ALA A 170 6.17 -0.58 -8.57
CA ALA A 170 5.35 0.25 -9.44
C ALA A 170 6.08 0.63 -10.74
N VAL A 171 7.34 1.06 -10.66
CA VAL A 171 8.19 1.35 -11.82
C VAL A 171 8.30 0.11 -12.71
N LEU A 172 8.66 -1.04 -12.15
CA LEU A 172 8.74 -2.29 -12.90
C LEU A 172 7.43 -2.69 -13.57
N ALA A 173 6.30 -2.52 -12.88
CA ALA A 173 4.98 -2.82 -13.42
C ALA A 173 4.62 -1.91 -14.60
N VAL A 174 4.91 -0.61 -14.49
CA VAL A 174 4.70 0.38 -15.55
C VAL A 174 5.60 0.08 -16.75
N GLU A 175 6.89 -0.19 -16.53
CA GLU A 175 7.82 -0.54 -17.61
C GLU A 175 7.42 -1.83 -18.35
N LYS A 176 6.97 -2.86 -17.62
CA LYS A 176 6.41 -4.08 -18.24
C LYS A 176 5.09 -3.82 -18.97
N GLY A 177 4.23 -2.95 -18.45
CA GLY A 177 2.99 -2.56 -19.12
C GLY A 177 3.23 -1.88 -20.47
N LYS A 178 4.35 -1.14 -20.60
CA LYS A 178 4.76 -0.50 -21.86
C LYS A 178 5.16 -1.52 -22.93
N THR A 179 5.97 -2.53 -22.57
CA THR A 179 6.43 -3.54 -23.54
C THR A 179 5.26 -4.36 -24.09
N LEU A 180 4.23 -4.62 -23.28
CA LEU A 180 3.01 -5.31 -23.71
C LEU A 180 2.15 -4.45 -24.65
N LYS A 181 2.05 -3.12 -24.44
CA LYS A 181 1.36 -2.22 -25.37
C LYS A 181 2.12 -2.03 -26.68
N GLY A 182 3.45 -1.97 -26.65
CA GLY A 182 4.30 -1.85 -27.85
C GLY A 182 4.29 -3.11 -28.73
N ALA A 183 4.20 -4.30 -28.13
CA ALA A 183 4.14 -5.57 -28.88
C ALA A 183 2.84 -5.72 -29.67
N ASN A 184 1.70 -5.26 -29.13
CA ASN A 184 0.41 -5.33 -29.83
C ASN A 184 0.30 -4.36 -31.02
N VAL A 185 1.13 -3.31 -31.07
CA VAL A 185 1.19 -2.39 -32.23
C VAL A 185 2.09 -2.93 -33.34
N ALA A 186 3.05 -3.81 -33.02
CA ALA A 186 3.95 -4.41 -34.01
C ALA A 186 3.35 -5.62 -34.76
N THR A 187 2.20 -6.14 -34.31
CA THR A 187 1.47 -7.24 -34.95
C THR A 187 0.36 -6.81 -35.91
N ASP A 188 0.14 -5.50 -36.07
CA ASP A 188 -0.86 -4.91 -36.99
C ASP A 188 -0.20 -4.12 -38.16
N VAL A 189 1.02 -4.51 -38.57
CA VAL A 189 1.69 -4.01 -39.80
C VAL A 189 1.94 -5.14 -40.79
#